data_AF-A0A5B7UW25-F1
#
_entry.id   AF-A0A5B7UW25-F1
#
_cell.length_a   1.000
_cell.length_b   1.000
_cell.length_c   1.000
_cell.angle_alpha   90.00
_cell.angle_beta   90.00
_cell.angle_gamma   90.00
#
_symmetry.space_group_name_H-M   'P 1'
#
loop_
_entity.id
_entity.type
_entity.pdbx_description
1 polymer ?
#
loop_
_entity_poly.entity_id
_entity_poly.type
_entity_poly.pdbx_seq_one_letter_code
_entity_poly.pdbx_strand_id
1 'polypeptide(L)'
;MPKNSLPIMHCTGLSDTVRALAPTAVLVRILPVSRAVTYIFEGDFWRLLVDRDIERQLTRMIRQHFASVADWRYAHDFHVPSGRLYLTPEPVQKGYVPEDDSSFGMSPTRYVATADGGVR
;
A
#
# COMPACT_ATOMS: atom_id res chain seq x y z
N MET A 1 40.40 12.57 -7.21
CA MET A 1 39.33 11.57 -7.40
C MET A 1 38.05 12.11 -6.78
N PRO A 2 36.94 12.24 -7.52
CA PRO A 2 35.74 12.83 -6.97
C PRO A 2 35.08 11.83 -6.01
N LYS A 3 34.73 12.33 -4.81
CA LYS A 3 33.87 11.62 -3.87
C LYS A 3 32.49 11.51 -4.51
N ASN A 4 32.09 10.29 -4.89
CA ASN A 4 30.70 9.98 -5.20
C ASN A 4 29.90 10.04 -3.89
N SER A 5 29.55 11.26 -3.48
CA SER A 5 28.54 11.49 -2.47
C SER A 5 27.22 11.05 -3.08
N LEU A 6 26.71 9.90 -2.63
CA LEU A 6 25.32 9.51 -2.89
C LEU A 6 24.42 10.68 -2.50
N PRO A 7 23.45 11.09 -3.35
CA PRO A 7 22.54 12.15 -2.96
C PRO A 7 21.82 11.69 -1.70
N ILE A 8 21.86 12.54 -0.68
CA ILE A 8 21.01 12.43 0.50
C ILE A 8 19.59 12.50 -0.04
N MET A 9 18.96 11.35 -0.30
CA MET A 9 17.54 11.28 -0.60
C MET A 9 16.84 11.88 0.61
N HIS A 10 16.28 13.08 0.42
CA HIS A 10 15.25 13.62 1.30
C HIS A 10 14.31 12.48 1.66
N CYS A 11 14.00 12.31 2.95
CA CYS A 11 13.06 11.30 3.43
C CYS A 11 11.75 11.38 2.64
N THR A 12 11.67 10.63 1.57
CA THR A 12 10.53 10.50 0.67
C THR A 12 9.53 9.62 1.40
N GLY A 13 8.27 10.06 1.47
CA GLY A 13 7.24 9.36 2.23
C GLY A 13 7.07 7.92 1.74
N LEU A 14 6.40 7.07 2.53
CA LEU A 14 6.14 5.68 2.14
C LEU A 14 5.52 5.59 0.73
N SER A 15 4.61 6.52 0.39
CA SER A 15 4.00 6.63 -0.93
C SER A 15 5.00 6.90 -2.06
N ASP A 16 5.98 7.78 -1.84
CA ASP A 16 7.02 8.07 -2.84
C ASP A 16 7.92 6.86 -3.07
N THR A 17 8.23 6.14 -1.99
CA THR A 17 8.97 4.87 -2.07
C THR A 17 8.18 3.82 -2.86
N VAL A 18 6.86 3.74 -2.66
CA VAL A 18 6.01 2.85 -3.46
C VAL A 18 6.03 3.25 -4.93
N ARG A 19 5.87 4.54 -5.25
CA ARG A 19 5.91 5.04 -6.65
C ARG A 19 7.26 4.83 -7.33
N ALA A 20 8.36 4.88 -6.58
CA ALA A 20 9.68 4.57 -7.14
C ALA A 20 9.79 3.11 -7.61
N LEU A 21 9.07 2.18 -6.97
CA LEU A 21 9.06 0.76 -7.31
C LEU A 21 7.93 0.37 -8.29
N ALA A 22 6.79 1.04 -8.20
CA ALA A 22 5.62 0.83 -9.03
C ALA A 22 4.98 2.19 -9.39
N PRO A 23 5.43 2.87 -10.46
CA PRO A 23 5.07 4.26 -10.76
C PRO A 23 3.58 4.55 -10.91
N THR A 24 2.82 3.58 -11.41
CA THR A 24 1.38 3.71 -11.67
C THR A 24 0.51 3.14 -10.55
N ALA A 25 1.12 2.67 -9.45
CA ALA A 25 0.39 2.09 -8.34
C ALA A 25 -0.51 3.13 -7.65
N VAL A 26 -1.80 2.78 -7.53
CA VAL A 26 -2.80 3.53 -6.77
C VAL A 26 -3.17 2.79 -5.48
N LEU A 27 -3.18 1.45 -5.51
CA LEU A 27 -3.47 0.62 -4.34
C LEU A 27 -2.41 -0.49 -4.20
N VAL A 28 -1.95 -0.71 -2.97
CA VAL A 28 -1.17 -1.90 -2.59
C VAL A 28 -1.97 -2.70 -1.56
N ARG A 29 -2.50 -3.86 -1.97
CA ARG A 29 -3.21 -4.80 -1.11
C ARG A 29 -2.26 -5.82 -0.52
N ILE A 30 -2.11 -5.75 0.79
CA ILE A 30 -1.27 -6.63 1.59
C ILE A 30 -2.15 -7.71 2.18
N LEU A 31 -2.00 -8.95 1.69
CA LEU A 31 -2.74 -10.07 2.24
C LEU A 31 -2.15 -10.52 3.60
N PRO A 32 -2.89 -11.33 4.37
CA PRO A 32 -2.38 -11.90 5.62
C PRO A 32 -1.08 -12.67 5.41
N VAL A 33 -0.28 -12.80 6.48
CA VAL A 33 1.01 -13.52 6.47
C VAL A 33 0.90 -14.92 5.86
N SER A 34 -0.24 -15.59 6.06
CA SER A 34 -0.51 -16.93 5.54
C SER A 34 -0.54 -17.02 4.00
N ARG A 35 -0.80 -15.92 3.29
CA ARG A 35 -0.86 -15.89 1.83
C ARG A 35 0.38 -15.33 1.17
N ALA A 36 1.24 -14.61 1.91
CA ALA A 36 2.55 -14.07 1.47
C ALA A 36 2.59 -13.45 0.06
N VAL A 37 1.47 -12.89 -0.39
CA VAL A 37 1.31 -12.28 -1.72
C VAL A 37 0.72 -10.88 -1.52
N THR A 38 1.22 -9.93 -2.29
CA THR A 38 0.72 -8.55 -2.31
C THR A 38 0.27 -8.24 -3.73
N TYR A 39 -0.89 -7.61 -3.85
CA TYR A 39 -1.41 -7.16 -5.14
C TYR A 39 -1.23 -5.65 -5.24
N ILE A 40 -0.85 -5.20 -6.43
CA ILE A 40 -0.68 -3.79 -6.73
C ILE A 40 -1.65 -3.47 -7.85
N PHE A 41 -2.39 -2.37 -7.74
CA PHE A 41 -3.41 -1.97 -8.70
C PHE A 41 -3.11 -0.59 -9.26
N GLU A 42 -3.41 -0.41 -10.55
CA GLU A 42 -3.45 0.89 -11.21
C GLU A 42 -4.79 1.60 -10.95
N GLY A 43 -4.91 2.86 -11.39
CA GLY A 43 -6.10 3.69 -11.17
C GLY A 43 -7.37 3.22 -11.89
N ASP A 44 -7.25 2.26 -12.81
CA ASP A 44 -8.34 1.61 -13.54
C ASP A 44 -8.65 0.20 -13.00
N PHE A 45 -8.17 -0.13 -11.79
CA PHE A 45 -8.42 -1.37 -11.06
C PHE A 45 -7.73 -2.61 -11.62
N TRP A 46 -6.90 -2.48 -12.67
CA TRP A 46 -6.11 -3.60 -13.15
C TRP A 46 -4.93 -3.91 -12.21
N ARG A 47 -4.68 -5.20 -11.99
CA ARG A 47 -3.51 -5.65 -11.25
C ARG A 47 -2.25 -5.43 -12.09
N LEU A 48 -1.29 -4.72 -11.52
CA LEU A 48 0.06 -4.63 -12.06
C LEU A 48 0.78 -5.98 -11.94
N LEU A 49 1.38 -6.40 -13.06
CA LEU A 49 2.36 -7.48 -13.07
C LEU A 49 3.73 -6.87 -12.76
N VAL A 50 4.17 -7.07 -11.54
CA VAL A 50 5.52 -6.68 -11.08
C VAL A 50 6.30 -7.90 -10.64
N ASP A 51 7.62 -7.75 -10.55
CA ASP A 51 8.47 -8.79 -10.01
C ASP A 51 8.08 -9.13 -8.57
N ARG A 52 8.14 -10.41 -8.23
CA ARG A 52 7.82 -10.91 -6.89
C ARG A 52 8.68 -10.25 -5.81
N ASP A 53 9.90 -9.82 -6.15
CA ASP A 53 10.77 -9.12 -5.21
C ASP A 53 10.26 -7.71 -4.89
N ILE A 54 9.65 -7.01 -5.85
CA ILE A 54 8.94 -5.75 -5.62
C ILE A 54 7.74 -5.99 -4.69
N GLU A 55 6.93 -7.02 -4.96
CA GLU A 55 5.79 -7.37 -4.08
C GLU A 55 6.26 -7.60 -2.64
N ARG A 56 7.34 -8.38 -2.44
CA ARG A 56 7.91 -8.64 -1.11
C ARG A 56 8.48 -7.39 -0.45
N GLN A 57 9.19 -6.56 -1.20
CA GLN A 57 9.80 -5.34 -0.69
C GLN A 57 8.71 -4.37 -0.21
N LEU A 58 7.69 -4.11 -1.01
CA LEU A 58 6.54 -3.28 -0.66
C LEU A 58 5.80 -3.83 0.55
N THR A 59 5.53 -5.15 0.57
CA THR A 59 4.91 -5.82 1.72
C THR A 59 5.68 -5.54 3.00
N ARG A 60 7.00 -5.75 2.98
CA ARG A 60 7.86 -5.57 4.16
C ARG A 60 7.85 -4.12 4.63
N MET A 61 8.03 -3.16 3.72
CA MET A 61 8.11 -1.75 4.06
C MET A 61 6.81 -1.24 4.67
N ILE A 62 5.67 -1.51 4.02
CA ILE A 62 4.36 -1.06 4.52
C ILE A 62 4.04 -1.74 5.86
N ARG A 63 4.34 -3.04 6.01
CA ARG A 63 4.15 -3.74 7.28
C ARG A 63 4.97 -3.16 8.42
N GLN A 64 6.23 -2.83 8.15
CA GLN A 64 7.12 -2.22 9.12
C GLN A 64 6.64 -0.82 9.51
N HIS A 65 6.20 -0.02 8.53
CA HIS A 65 5.71 1.34 8.76
C HIS A 65 4.50 1.39 9.69
N PHE A 66 3.55 0.45 9.52
CA PHE A 66 2.33 0.38 10.31
C PHE A 66 2.34 -0.73 11.38
N ALA A 67 3.52 -1.23 11.76
CA ALA A 67 3.66 -2.39 12.64
C ALA A 67 2.96 -2.22 14.01
N SER A 68 2.89 -0.99 14.52
CA SER A 68 2.29 -0.68 15.83
C SER A 68 0.77 -0.45 15.79
N VAL A 69 0.17 -0.29 14.60
CA VAL A 69 -1.24 0.11 14.46
C VAL A 69 -2.09 -0.87 13.66
N ALA A 70 -1.48 -1.67 12.78
CA ALA A 70 -2.20 -2.59 11.90
C ALA A 70 -2.13 -4.04 12.38
N ASP A 71 -3.25 -4.75 12.29
CA ASP A 71 -3.34 -6.18 12.61
C ASP A 71 -3.18 -7.04 11.36
N TRP A 72 -1.94 -7.46 11.06
CA TRP A 72 -1.60 -8.22 9.85
C TRP A 72 -2.16 -9.64 9.76
N ARG A 73 -3.02 -10.05 10.70
CA ARG A 73 -3.89 -11.22 10.53
C ARG A 73 -4.96 -10.96 9.48
N TYR A 74 -5.31 -9.69 9.24
CA TYR A 74 -6.27 -9.26 8.22
C TYR A 74 -5.57 -8.65 7.01
N ALA A 75 -6.26 -8.67 5.87
CA ALA A 75 -5.80 -7.99 4.66
C ALA A 75 -5.96 -6.47 4.82
N HIS A 76 -5.00 -5.72 4.30
CA HIS A 76 -5.00 -4.26 4.34
C HIS A 76 -4.73 -3.68 2.96
N ASP A 77 -5.37 -2.55 2.68
CA ASP A 77 -5.23 -1.80 1.46
C ASP A 77 -4.51 -0.48 1.77
N PHE A 78 -3.31 -0.31 1.21
CA PHE A 78 -2.56 0.94 1.27
C PHE A 78 -2.85 1.77 0.02
N HIS A 79 -3.56 2.88 0.18
CA HIS A 79 -3.86 3.80 -0.91
C HIS A 79 -2.68 4.76 -1.10
N VAL A 80 -1.95 4.55 -2.20
CA VAL A 80 -0.66 5.21 -2.47
C VAL A 80 -0.82 6.74 -2.54
N PRO A 81 -1.80 7.32 -3.26
CA PRO A 81 -1.91 8.78 -3.36
C PRO A 81 -2.16 9.50 -2.03
N SER A 82 -2.88 8.89 -1.09
CA SER A 82 -3.20 9.53 0.20
C SER A 82 -2.31 9.04 1.35
N GLY A 83 -1.48 8.02 1.12
CA GLY A 83 -0.66 7.39 2.15
C GLY A 83 -1.49 6.72 3.26
N ARG A 84 -2.77 6.44 3.02
CA ARG A 84 -3.68 5.89 4.03
C ARG A 84 -3.75 4.38 3.95
N LEU A 85 -3.81 3.76 5.12
CA LEU A 85 -4.03 2.33 5.29
C LEU A 85 -5.49 2.09 5.70
N TYR A 86 -6.12 1.14 5.03
CA TYR A 86 -7.49 0.69 5.31
C TYR A 86 -7.51 -0.82 5.51
N LEU A 87 -8.51 -1.33 6.23
CA LEU A 87 -8.86 -2.74 6.14
C LEU A 87 -9.36 -3.06 4.73
N THR A 88 -8.92 -4.17 4.16
CA THR A 88 -9.42 -4.63 2.85
C THR A 88 -10.94 -4.88 2.96
N PRO A 89 -11.73 -4.44 1.96
CA PRO A 89 -13.17 -4.70 1.91
C PRO A 89 -13.54 -6.16 2.11
N GLU A 90 -14.56 -6.43 2.94
CA GLU A 90 -15.09 -7.79 3.12
C GLU A 90 -15.97 -8.18 1.94
N PRO A 91 -15.75 -9.35 1.30
CA PRO A 91 -16.57 -9.81 0.17
C PRO A 91 -18.06 -9.96 0.50
N VAL A 92 -18.40 -10.16 1.78
CA VAL A 92 -19.77 -10.36 2.26
C VAL A 92 -20.54 -9.06 2.48
N GLN A 93 -19.87 -7.91 2.53
CA GLN A 93 -20.52 -6.60 2.55
C GLN A 93 -20.91 -6.20 1.12
N LYS A 94 -21.97 -6.85 0.61
CA LYS A 94 -22.71 -6.59 -0.64
C LYS A 94 -21.87 -6.06 -1.82
N GLY A 95 -21.43 -6.98 -2.67
CA GLY A 95 -21.08 -6.65 -4.06
C GLY A 95 -19.70 -6.03 -4.25
N TYR A 96 -18.76 -6.22 -3.31
CA TYR A 96 -17.39 -5.77 -3.52
C TYR A 96 -16.69 -6.60 -4.60
N VAL A 97 -16.74 -6.06 -5.82
CA VAL A 97 -15.88 -6.38 -6.94
C VAL A 97 -14.90 -5.21 -7.01
N PRO A 98 -13.58 -5.40 -6.91
CA PRO A 98 -12.60 -4.32 -7.03
C PRO A 98 -12.87 -3.39 -8.22
N GLU A 99 -13.40 -3.95 -9.31
CA GLU A 99 -13.77 -3.28 -10.55
C GLU A 99 -15.06 -2.43 -10.44
N ASP A 100 -15.95 -2.71 -9.47
CA ASP A 100 -17.20 -1.98 -9.22
C ASP A 100 -17.06 -0.88 -8.14
N ASP A 101 -15.97 -0.90 -7.37
CA ASP A 101 -15.68 0.08 -6.32
C ASP A 101 -14.62 1.09 -6.79
N SER A 102 -15.09 2.20 -7.38
CA SER A 102 -14.24 3.29 -7.84
C SER A 102 -13.42 3.99 -6.75
N SER A 103 -13.67 3.67 -5.48
CA SER A 103 -13.00 4.27 -4.32
C SER A 103 -11.82 3.46 -3.80
N PHE A 104 -11.47 2.31 -4.40
CA PHE A 104 -10.50 1.34 -3.84
C PHE A 104 -10.82 0.94 -2.40
N GLY A 105 -12.10 0.94 -2.04
CA GLY A 105 -12.49 0.63 -0.68
C GLY A 105 -12.11 1.69 0.36
N MET A 106 -11.87 2.95 -0.02
CA MET A 106 -11.56 4.05 0.91
C MET A 106 -12.80 4.53 1.71
N SER A 107 -13.36 3.66 2.55
CA SER A 107 -14.45 4.01 3.48
C SER A 107 -13.89 4.49 4.81
N PRO A 108 -14.43 5.57 5.42
CA PRO A 108 -14.03 6.03 6.75
C PRO A 108 -14.11 4.94 7.83
N THR A 109 -15.07 4.03 7.70
CA THR A 109 -15.27 2.90 8.65
C THR A 109 -14.16 1.86 8.61
N ARG A 110 -13.35 1.84 7.54
CA ARG A 110 -12.23 0.91 7.34
C ARG A 110 -10.87 1.57 7.57
N TYR A 111 -10.83 2.87 7.81
CA TYR A 111 -9.58 3.61 8.00
C TYR A 111 -8.81 3.08 9.21
N VAL A 112 -7.52 2.84 9.03
CA VAL A 112 -6.61 2.39 10.09
C VAL A 112 -5.65 3.51 10.47
N ALA A 113 -4.87 4.02 9.50
CA ALA A 113 -3.81 5.00 9.76
C ALA A 113 -3.39 5.75 8.49
N THR A 114 -2.57 6.80 8.65
CA THR A 114 -1.89 7.52 7.56
C THR A 114 -0.38 7.39 7.75
N ALA A 115 0.37 7.23 6.66
CA ALA A 115 1.82 7.02 6.67
C ALA A 115 2.58 8.24 7.21
N ASP A 116 2.10 9.44 6.89
CA ASP A 116 2.54 10.64 7.58
C ASP A 116 1.86 10.63 8.95
N GLY A 117 2.66 10.52 10.02
CA GLY A 117 2.17 10.63 11.38
C GLY A 117 1.42 11.95 11.51
N GLY A 118 0.09 11.88 11.43
CA GLY A 118 -0.75 13.06 11.40
C GLY A 118 -0.57 13.86 12.68
N VAL A 119 0.16 14.96 12.60
CA VAL A 119 -0.16 16.09 13.45
C VAL A 119 -1.51 16.59 12.95
N ARG A 120 -2.45 16.61 13.89
CA ARG A 120 -3.79 17.18 13.77
C ARG A 120 -3.80 18.54 13.07
#